data_AF-A0A6L7ZZQ2-F1
#
_entry.id   AF-A0A6L7ZZQ2-F1
#
_cell.length_a   1.000
_cell.length_b   1.000
_cell.length_c   1.000
_cell.angle_alpha   90.00
_cell.angle_beta   90.00
_cell.angle_gamma   90.00
#
_symmetry.space_group_name_H-M   'P 1'
#
loop_
_entity.id
_entity.type
_entity.pdbx_description
1 polymer ?
#
loop_
_entity_poly.entity_id
_entity_poly.type
_entity_poly.pdbx_seq_one_letter_code
_entity_poly.pdbx_strand_id
1 'polypeptide(L)'
;AGAVLGVAPMYLKNHSQGEYVFDWGWADAYERAGGRYYPKLIVAVPFTPVTGPRLLVPPGPRRRDLQRTLVDALVRIAGRIGVTNLHITFPTEAEADLAENLGLLRRRAFQYHWHNRDYRSFDDFLGALASRKRKAIRKERAAVAAAGIDVRALTGADLRSEHWDIFHRFYTDTYDRKWGYPYLTRGFFRLLHERMPDKVALIWATAGGAPVAGALNFIGADALYGRNWGCAADIRFLHFETCYYQAIDFAISRGLKRVEAGTQGPHKVQRGYLPVETWSAHWIADRGFRNAVEDFLERESAAILHEMRIMSRHSPYRQTDG
;
A
#
# COMPACT_ATOMS: atom_id res chain seq x y z
N ALA A 1 -14.53 -36.28 -3.87
CA ALA A 1 -14.19 -35.00 -3.22
C ALA A 1 -14.40 -33.86 -4.22
N GLY A 2 -14.87 -32.69 -3.78
CA GLY A 2 -15.06 -31.52 -4.65
C GLY A 2 -13.75 -30.75 -4.90
N ALA A 3 -13.62 -30.13 -6.07
CA ALA A 3 -12.48 -29.26 -6.41
C ALA A 3 -12.78 -27.81 -6.02
N VAL A 4 -11.82 -27.11 -5.41
CA VAL A 4 -11.94 -25.68 -5.08
C VAL A 4 -11.85 -24.87 -6.37
N LEU A 5 -12.93 -24.16 -6.71
CA LEU A 5 -13.02 -23.36 -7.94
C LEU A 5 -12.65 -21.89 -7.74
N GLY A 6 -12.71 -21.39 -6.50
CA GLY A 6 -12.35 -20.02 -6.16
C GLY A 6 -12.38 -19.78 -4.66
N VAL A 7 -11.65 -18.75 -4.22
CA VAL A 7 -11.49 -18.36 -2.81
C VAL A 7 -11.54 -16.84 -2.68
N ALA A 8 -12.23 -16.32 -1.66
CA ALA A 8 -12.16 -14.92 -1.25
C ALA A 8 -11.92 -14.86 0.27
N PRO A 9 -10.67 -14.60 0.72
CA PRO A 9 -10.39 -14.51 2.15
C PRO A 9 -11.16 -13.34 2.77
N MET A 10 -11.91 -13.62 3.82
CA MET A 10 -12.79 -12.66 4.47
C MET A 10 -12.57 -12.66 5.98
N TYR A 11 -12.58 -11.46 6.58
CA TYR A 11 -12.29 -11.26 8.00
C TYR A 11 -13.40 -10.43 8.63
N LEU A 12 -13.76 -10.76 9.88
CA LEU A 12 -14.67 -9.95 10.70
C LEU A 12 -13.84 -8.98 11.54
N LYS A 13 -14.20 -7.69 11.52
CA LYS A 13 -13.47 -6.64 12.24
C LYS A 13 -14.38 -5.72 13.02
N ASN A 14 -13.90 -5.31 14.19
CA ASN A 14 -14.56 -4.33 15.08
C ASN A 14 -13.97 -2.91 14.96
N HIS A 15 -13.12 -2.67 13.96
CA HIS A 15 -12.45 -1.38 13.72
C HIS A 15 -11.94 -1.29 12.27
N SER A 16 -11.69 -0.08 11.78
CA SER A 16 -11.12 0.16 10.45
C SER A 16 -9.59 0.26 10.40
N GLN A 17 -8.90 0.15 11.53
CA GLN A 17 -7.42 0.27 11.56
C GLN A 17 -6.74 -0.76 10.65
N GLY A 18 -5.69 -0.32 9.94
CA GLY A 18 -4.85 -1.16 9.08
C GLY A 18 -5.46 -1.51 7.71
N GLU A 19 -6.63 -0.98 7.37
CA GLU A 19 -7.30 -1.24 6.08
C GLU A 19 -6.84 -0.29 4.97
N TYR A 20 -6.38 0.91 5.34
CA TYR A 20 -5.94 1.98 4.44
C TYR A 20 -6.97 2.42 3.39
N VAL A 21 -8.22 2.00 3.57
CA VAL A 21 -9.41 2.60 2.98
C VAL A 21 -10.09 3.33 4.12
N PHE A 22 -9.93 4.65 4.17
CA PHE A 22 -10.33 5.45 5.33
C PHE A 22 -11.84 5.69 5.32
N ASP A 23 -12.58 4.91 6.09
CA ASP A 23 -14.04 4.95 6.24
C ASP A 23 -14.49 5.39 7.64
N TRP A 24 -13.56 5.89 8.47
CA TRP A 24 -13.85 6.38 9.82
C TRP A 24 -14.95 7.44 9.86
N GLY A 25 -14.98 8.34 8.88
CA GLY A 25 -16.04 9.34 8.77
C GLY A 25 -17.41 8.75 8.48
N TRP A 26 -17.46 7.64 7.72
CA TRP A 26 -18.71 6.91 7.47
C TRP A 26 -19.17 6.18 8.74
N ALA A 27 -18.23 5.53 9.43
CA ALA A 27 -18.50 4.83 10.68
C ALA A 27 -19.02 5.79 11.77
N ASP A 28 -18.33 6.90 12.03
CA ASP A 28 -18.73 7.90 13.03
C ASP A 28 -20.10 8.51 12.70
N ALA A 29 -20.33 8.88 11.44
CA ALA A 29 -21.62 9.44 11.01
C ALA A 29 -22.78 8.44 11.22
N TYR A 30 -22.57 7.16 10.86
CA TYR A 30 -23.61 6.14 10.99
C TYR A 30 -23.89 5.77 12.44
N GLU A 31 -22.86 5.63 13.27
CA GLU A 31 -23.03 5.31 14.69
C GLU A 31 -23.68 6.46 15.47
N ARG A 32 -23.35 7.72 15.15
CA ARG A 32 -24.04 8.90 15.71
C ARG A 32 -25.51 8.97 15.33
N ALA A 33 -25.88 8.44 14.16
CA ALA A 33 -27.27 8.33 13.73
C ALA A 33 -28.01 7.14 14.39
N GLY A 34 -27.39 6.42 15.33
CA GLY A 34 -27.97 5.27 16.03
C GLY A 34 -27.76 3.93 15.33
N GLY A 35 -27.03 3.91 14.21
CA GLY A 35 -26.62 2.71 13.50
C GLY A 35 -25.54 1.93 14.25
N ARG A 36 -25.24 0.71 13.75
CA ARG A 36 -24.10 -0.09 14.20
C ARG A 36 -23.21 -0.37 13.00
N TYR A 37 -22.06 0.31 12.92
CA TYR A 37 -21.14 0.14 11.80
C TYR A 37 -20.31 -1.13 11.95
N TYR A 38 -19.94 -1.47 13.19
CA TYR A 38 -19.18 -2.66 13.54
C TYR A 38 -20.05 -3.73 14.24
N PRO A 39 -19.67 -5.02 14.16
CA PRO A 39 -18.62 -5.56 13.32
C PRO A 39 -18.93 -5.41 11.82
N LYS A 40 -17.88 -5.31 11.01
CA LYS A 40 -17.97 -5.31 9.54
C LYS A 40 -17.14 -6.45 8.96
N LEU A 41 -17.47 -6.87 7.74
CA LEU A 41 -16.68 -7.84 6.99
C LEU A 41 -15.73 -7.14 6.03
N ILE A 42 -14.54 -7.71 5.86
CA ILE A 42 -13.56 -7.23 4.91
C ILE A 42 -12.95 -8.37 4.09
N VAL A 43 -12.88 -8.16 2.78
CA VAL A 43 -12.06 -8.94 1.85
C VAL A 43 -10.80 -8.12 1.56
N ALA A 44 -9.67 -8.59 2.07
CA ALA A 44 -8.40 -7.87 2.03
C ALA A 44 -7.20 -8.82 2.06
N VAL A 45 -6.04 -8.28 1.73
CA VAL A 45 -4.77 -8.78 2.26
C VAL A 45 -4.50 -7.99 3.54
N PRO A 46 -4.54 -8.61 4.74
CA PRO A 46 -4.42 -7.88 6.00
C PRO A 46 -3.18 -6.99 6.05
N PHE A 47 -3.36 -5.77 6.55
CA PHE A 47 -2.29 -4.78 6.78
C PHE A 47 -1.47 -4.41 5.53
N THR A 48 -1.97 -4.72 4.34
CA THR A 48 -1.23 -4.65 3.08
C THR A 48 -2.07 -3.89 2.05
N PRO A 49 -1.88 -2.56 1.92
CA PRO A 49 -2.71 -1.74 1.04
C PRO A 49 -2.20 -1.78 -0.40
N VAL A 50 -2.36 -2.92 -1.08
CA VAL A 50 -1.92 -3.08 -2.47
C VAL A 50 -2.97 -3.67 -3.35
N THR A 51 -3.05 -3.11 -4.55
CA THR A 51 -3.92 -3.61 -5.60
C THR A 51 -3.52 -5.04 -5.96
N GLY A 52 -4.49 -5.95 -5.91
CA GLY A 52 -4.29 -7.33 -6.33
C GLY A 52 -5.59 -8.12 -6.28
N PRO A 53 -5.57 -9.39 -6.72
CA PRO A 53 -6.76 -10.22 -6.74
C PRO A 53 -7.37 -10.34 -5.34
N ARG A 54 -8.67 -10.08 -5.23
CA ARG A 54 -9.47 -10.33 -4.00
C ARG A 54 -10.42 -11.50 -4.19
N LEU A 55 -10.75 -11.79 -5.44
CA LEU A 55 -11.57 -12.92 -5.86
C LEU A 55 -10.63 -13.92 -6.57
N LEU A 56 -10.02 -14.80 -5.77
CA LEU A 56 -8.98 -15.74 -6.21
C LEU A 56 -9.62 -16.86 -7.02
N VAL A 57 -9.68 -16.67 -8.34
CA VAL A 57 -10.21 -17.64 -9.29
C VAL A 57 -9.15 -17.95 -10.34
N PRO A 58 -8.86 -19.23 -10.64
CA PRO A 58 -7.91 -19.60 -11.68
C PRO A 58 -8.26 -18.98 -13.05
N PRO A 59 -7.26 -18.66 -13.89
CA PRO A 59 -7.50 -18.29 -15.28
C PRO A 59 -8.33 -19.37 -16.01
N GLY A 60 -9.31 -18.95 -16.81
CA GLY A 60 -10.15 -19.86 -17.57
C GLY A 60 -11.47 -19.22 -18.02
N PRO A 61 -12.23 -19.90 -18.90
CA PRO A 61 -13.45 -19.33 -19.51
C PRO A 61 -14.53 -18.99 -18.47
N ARG A 62 -14.61 -19.74 -17.37
CA ARG A 62 -15.58 -19.52 -16.29
C ARG A 62 -15.13 -18.51 -15.23
N ARG A 63 -13.96 -17.88 -15.39
CA ARG A 63 -13.36 -17.04 -14.34
C ARG A 63 -14.30 -15.93 -13.88
N ARG A 64 -14.91 -15.21 -14.83
CA ARG A 64 -15.82 -14.09 -14.52
C ARG A 64 -17.07 -14.55 -13.79
N ASP A 65 -17.68 -15.66 -14.21
CA ASP A 65 -18.89 -16.18 -13.56
C ASP A 65 -18.62 -16.71 -12.15
N LEU A 66 -17.46 -17.34 -11.93
CA LEU A 66 -17.02 -17.73 -10.60
C LEU A 66 -16.74 -16.51 -9.72
N GLN A 67 -16.12 -15.45 -10.25
CA GLN A 67 -15.92 -14.21 -9.50
C GLN A 67 -17.26 -13.55 -9.12
N ARG A 68 -18.25 -13.52 -10.02
CA ARG A 68 -19.62 -13.04 -9.71
C ARG A 68 -20.24 -13.87 -8.59
N THR A 69 -20.12 -15.19 -8.68
CA THR A 69 -20.61 -16.12 -7.67
C THR A 69 -19.98 -15.86 -6.30
N LEU A 70 -18.67 -15.54 -6.26
CA LEU A 70 -17.99 -15.17 -5.02
C LEU A 70 -18.53 -13.86 -4.43
N VAL A 71 -18.74 -12.81 -5.25
CA VAL A 71 -19.30 -11.53 -4.76
C VAL A 71 -20.72 -11.74 -4.19
N ASP A 72 -21.58 -12.46 -4.90
CA ASP A 72 -22.92 -12.79 -4.41
C ASP A 72 -22.87 -13.59 -3.10
N ALA A 73 -21.94 -14.53 -2.99
CA ALA A 73 -21.75 -15.32 -1.77
C ALA A 73 -21.29 -14.44 -0.61
N LEU A 74 -20.35 -13.52 -0.83
CA LEU A 74 -19.88 -12.57 0.18
C LEU A 74 -21.03 -11.73 0.74
N VAL A 75 -21.87 -11.16 -0.14
CA VAL A 75 -23.05 -10.37 0.26
C VAL A 75 -24.05 -11.22 1.04
N ARG A 76 -24.35 -12.44 0.58
CA ARG A 76 -25.23 -13.36 1.31
C ARG A 76 -24.70 -13.76 2.67
N ILE A 77 -23.38 -13.99 2.80
CA ILE A 77 -22.74 -14.29 4.07
C ILE A 77 -22.83 -13.06 5.00
N ALA A 78 -22.58 -11.86 4.49
CA ALA A 78 -22.73 -10.63 5.26
C ALA A 78 -24.14 -10.47 5.85
N GLY A 79 -25.17 -10.70 5.03
CA GLY A 79 -26.57 -10.71 5.48
C GLY A 79 -26.87 -11.81 6.52
N ARG A 80 -26.33 -13.02 6.35
CA ARG A 80 -26.51 -14.14 7.31
C ARG A 80 -25.85 -13.91 8.65
N ILE A 81 -24.66 -13.30 8.66
CA ILE A 81 -23.93 -12.95 9.90
C ILE A 81 -24.60 -11.75 10.58
N GLY A 82 -25.36 -10.94 9.84
CA GLY A 82 -26.05 -9.77 10.37
C GLY A 82 -25.13 -8.55 10.50
N VAL A 83 -24.03 -8.48 9.73
CA VAL A 83 -23.24 -7.26 9.63
C VAL A 83 -23.91 -6.25 8.72
N THR A 84 -23.70 -4.97 8.98
CA THR A 84 -24.29 -3.86 8.20
C THR A 84 -23.44 -3.48 6.99
N ASN A 85 -22.16 -3.88 6.97
CA ASN A 85 -21.20 -3.48 5.95
C ASN A 85 -20.24 -4.61 5.57
N LEU A 86 -19.91 -4.69 4.28
CA LEU A 86 -18.83 -5.52 3.73
C LEU A 86 -17.97 -4.70 2.78
N HIS A 87 -16.64 -4.78 2.92
CA HIS A 87 -15.70 -4.01 2.11
C HIS A 87 -14.69 -4.90 1.40
N ILE A 88 -14.50 -4.68 0.11
CA ILE A 88 -13.43 -5.27 -0.69
C ILE A 88 -12.38 -4.17 -0.89
N THR A 89 -11.19 -4.33 -0.31
CA THR A 89 -10.15 -3.28 -0.29
C THR A 89 -9.03 -3.57 -1.28
N PHE A 90 -8.66 -2.56 -2.07
CA PHE A 90 -7.67 -2.67 -3.16
C PHE A 90 -7.88 -3.87 -4.11
N PRO A 91 -9.12 -4.18 -4.57
CA PRO A 91 -9.29 -5.07 -5.71
C PRO A 91 -8.63 -4.50 -6.96
N THR A 92 -8.41 -5.37 -7.94
CA THR A 92 -8.13 -4.89 -9.31
C THR A 92 -9.31 -4.06 -9.84
N GLU A 93 -9.06 -3.14 -10.78
CA GLU A 93 -10.13 -2.36 -11.42
C GLU A 93 -11.22 -3.27 -12.00
N ALA A 94 -10.81 -4.33 -12.70
CA ALA A 94 -11.70 -5.36 -13.23
C ALA A 94 -12.58 -6.08 -12.19
N GLU A 95 -12.12 -6.20 -10.94
CA GLU A 95 -12.90 -6.76 -9.82
C GLU A 95 -13.77 -5.68 -9.16
N ALA A 96 -13.32 -4.42 -9.11
CA ALA A 96 -14.11 -3.30 -8.63
C ALA A 96 -15.32 -3.05 -9.55
N ASP A 97 -15.11 -3.04 -10.87
CA ASP A 97 -16.18 -2.92 -11.87
C ASP A 97 -17.16 -4.08 -11.78
N LEU A 98 -16.65 -5.30 -11.56
CA LEU A 98 -17.50 -6.47 -11.36
C LEU A 98 -18.40 -6.31 -10.13
N ALA A 99 -17.83 -5.84 -9.02
CA ALA A 99 -18.58 -5.61 -7.78
C ALA A 99 -19.61 -4.47 -7.93
N GLU A 100 -19.25 -3.39 -8.63
CA GLU A 100 -20.14 -2.27 -8.95
C GLU A 100 -21.36 -2.74 -9.76
N ASN A 101 -21.12 -3.55 -10.80
CA ASN A 101 -22.19 -4.16 -11.60
C ASN A 101 -23.10 -5.12 -10.80
N LEU A 102 -22.64 -5.60 -9.64
CA LEU A 102 -23.43 -6.42 -8.71
C LEU A 102 -24.04 -5.58 -7.57
N GLY A 103 -23.98 -4.25 -7.68
CA GLY A 103 -24.67 -3.32 -6.79
C GLY A 103 -23.87 -2.90 -5.55
N LEU A 104 -22.56 -3.17 -5.49
CA LEU A 104 -21.68 -2.57 -4.48
C LEU A 104 -21.29 -1.15 -4.89
N LEU A 105 -21.09 -0.26 -3.92
CA LEU A 105 -20.59 1.09 -4.19
C LEU A 105 -19.08 1.04 -4.47
N ARG A 106 -18.64 1.56 -5.61
CA ARG A 106 -17.22 1.68 -5.94
C ARG A 106 -16.67 3.02 -5.44
N ARG A 107 -15.53 2.97 -4.75
CA ARG A 107 -14.78 4.15 -4.31
C ARG A 107 -13.48 4.25 -5.08
N ARG A 108 -13.19 5.44 -5.60
CA ARG A 108 -11.92 5.81 -6.21
C ARG A 108 -11.01 6.45 -5.17
N ALA A 109 -9.74 6.04 -5.17
CA ALA A 109 -8.66 6.71 -4.46
C ALA A 109 -7.40 6.66 -5.33
N PHE A 110 -6.26 7.06 -4.79
CA PHE A 110 -4.97 6.86 -5.46
C PHE A 110 -3.85 6.53 -4.48
N GLN A 111 -2.80 5.94 -5.03
CA GLN A 111 -1.51 5.74 -4.38
C GLN A 111 -0.39 6.32 -5.25
N TYR A 112 0.84 6.31 -4.74
CA TYR A 112 2.00 6.83 -5.47
C TYR A 112 2.94 5.71 -5.89
N HIS A 113 3.09 5.52 -7.19
CA HIS A 113 3.95 4.47 -7.75
C HIS A 113 5.11 5.10 -8.53
N TRP A 114 6.31 4.56 -8.33
CA TRP A 114 7.42 4.78 -9.24
C TRP A 114 7.41 3.67 -10.28
N HIS A 115 7.58 4.02 -11.56
CA HIS A 115 7.61 3.06 -12.66
C HIS A 115 8.99 3.04 -13.28
N ASN A 116 9.53 1.84 -13.45
CA ASN A 116 10.76 1.62 -14.18
C ASN A 116 10.49 1.78 -15.67
N ARG A 117 11.13 2.77 -16.31
CA ARG A 117 11.05 3.00 -17.77
C ARG A 117 12.29 2.44 -18.45
N ASP A 118 12.61 1.18 -18.12
CA ASP A 118 13.80 0.44 -18.56
C ASP A 118 15.14 1.07 -18.13
N TYR A 119 15.15 1.68 -16.95
CA TYR A 119 16.36 2.23 -16.35
C TYR A 119 17.33 1.11 -15.99
N ARG A 120 18.62 1.28 -16.31
CA ARG A 120 19.68 0.32 -15.95
C ARG A 120 20.44 0.73 -14.70
N SER A 121 20.30 2.00 -14.29
CA SER A 121 20.93 2.57 -13.11
C SER A 121 20.04 3.66 -12.51
N PHE A 122 20.28 4.04 -11.25
CA PHE A 122 19.62 5.20 -10.65
C PHE A 122 19.94 6.50 -11.39
N ASP A 123 21.12 6.59 -11.99
CA ASP A 123 21.52 7.75 -12.79
C ASP A 123 20.73 7.85 -14.09
N ASP A 124 20.36 6.71 -14.71
CA ASP A 124 19.42 6.68 -15.84
C ASP A 124 18.06 7.25 -15.41
N PHE A 125 17.55 6.83 -14.25
CA PHE A 125 16.33 7.40 -13.66
C PHE A 125 16.44 8.92 -13.43
N LEU A 126 17.52 9.38 -12.80
CA LEU A 126 17.77 10.81 -12.59
C LEU A 126 17.90 11.59 -13.92
N GLY A 127 18.33 10.91 -14.99
CA GLY A 127 18.36 11.43 -16.36
C GLY A 127 16.98 11.83 -16.87
N ALA A 128 15.93 11.07 -16.52
CA ALA A 128 14.55 11.32 -16.92
C ALA A 128 13.88 12.49 -16.16
N LEU A 129 14.50 12.97 -15.07
CA LEU A 129 13.98 14.08 -14.28
C LEU A 129 14.44 15.45 -14.77
N ALA A 130 13.65 16.48 -14.48
CA ALA A 130 14.03 17.88 -14.67
C ALA A 130 15.28 18.22 -13.85
N SER A 131 16.17 19.07 -14.39
CA SER A 131 17.49 19.37 -13.82
C SER A 131 17.43 19.78 -12.35
N ARG A 132 16.48 20.66 -11.98
CA ARG A 132 16.27 21.09 -10.59
C ARG A 132 15.93 19.92 -9.66
N LYS A 133 15.09 18.97 -10.11
CA LYS A 133 14.67 17.80 -9.32
C LYS A 133 15.80 16.81 -9.14
N ARG A 134 16.54 16.49 -10.22
CA ARG A 134 17.76 15.68 -10.13
C ARG A 134 18.78 16.26 -9.15
N LYS A 135 19.08 17.57 -9.24
CA LYS A 135 20.02 18.24 -8.33
C LYS A 135 19.58 18.15 -6.87
N ALA A 136 18.28 18.31 -6.60
CA ALA A 136 17.72 18.16 -5.26
C ALA A 136 17.90 16.74 -4.71
N ILE A 137 17.53 15.70 -5.48
CA ILE A 137 17.70 14.31 -5.05
C ILE A 137 19.17 14.00 -4.75
N ARG A 138 20.10 14.37 -5.65
CA ARG A 138 21.54 14.16 -5.42
C ARG A 138 22.04 14.82 -4.12
N LYS A 139 21.57 16.04 -3.83
CA LYS A 139 21.91 16.74 -2.59
C LYS A 139 21.35 16.02 -1.35
N GLU A 140 20.14 15.49 -1.43
CA GLU A 140 19.53 14.74 -0.32
C GLU A 140 20.32 13.45 -0.03
N ARG A 141 20.68 12.67 -1.06
CA ARG A 141 21.50 11.45 -0.90
C ARG A 141 22.90 11.76 -0.35
N ALA A 142 23.55 12.79 -0.91
CA ALA A 142 24.88 13.21 -0.46
C ALA A 142 24.89 13.67 1.00
N ALA A 143 23.82 14.29 1.50
CA ALA A 143 23.71 14.69 2.89
C ALA A 143 23.62 13.49 3.86
N VAL A 144 22.96 12.39 3.46
CA VAL A 144 22.93 11.15 4.25
C VAL A 144 24.32 10.50 4.29
N ALA A 145 24.99 10.41 3.14
CA ALA A 145 26.37 9.89 3.08
C ALA A 145 27.36 10.75 3.89
N ALA A 146 27.26 12.09 3.82
CA ALA A 146 28.09 13.03 4.58
C ALA A 146 27.85 12.95 6.10
N ALA A 147 26.67 12.46 6.53
CA ALA A 147 26.38 12.15 7.92
C ALA A 147 26.98 10.80 8.38
N GLY A 148 27.78 10.13 7.55
CA GLY A 148 28.44 8.86 7.88
C GLY A 148 27.49 7.66 7.92
N ILE A 149 26.36 7.74 7.20
CA ILE A 149 25.36 6.67 7.17
C ILE A 149 25.64 5.73 6.01
N ASP A 150 25.90 4.47 6.34
CA ASP A 150 25.96 3.37 5.38
C ASP A 150 24.56 2.77 5.20
N VAL A 151 24.15 2.56 3.95
CA VAL A 151 22.82 2.04 3.62
C VAL A 151 22.95 0.88 2.63
N ARG A 152 22.32 -0.25 2.98
CA ARG A 152 22.33 -1.47 2.15
C ARG A 152 20.99 -2.19 2.21
N ALA A 153 20.67 -2.96 1.17
CA ALA A 153 19.51 -3.84 1.17
C ALA A 153 19.90 -5.22 1.72
N LEU A 154 19.14 -5.74 2.68
CA LEU A 154 19.29 -7.10 3.22
C LEU A 154 18.13 -7.98 2.72
N THR A 155 18.45 -9.17 2.22
CA THR A 155 17.47 -10.14 1.68
C THR A 155 17.95 -11.57 1.93
N GLY A 156 17.04 -12.55 1.94
CA GLY A 156 17.41 -13.96 2.02
C GLY A 156 18.37 -14.27 3.18
N ALA A 157 19.51 -14.86 2.85
CA ALA A 157 20.57 -15.22 3.81
C ALA A 157 21.25 -14.04 4.52
N ASP A 158 21.17 -12.82 3.98
CA ASP A 158 21.72 -11.62 4.61
C ASP A 158 20.86 -11.13 5.78
N LEU A 159 19.62 -11.63 5.89
CA LEU A 159 18.73 -11.34 7.01
C LEU A 159 19.07 -12.25 8.19
N ARG A 160 19.39 -11.67 9.33
CA ARG A 160 19.61 -12.35 10.61
C ARG A 160 18.48 -12.03 11.57
N SER A 161 18.21 -12.93 12.52
CA SER A 161 17.14 -12.76 13.51
C SER A 161 17.24 -11.44 14.30
N GLU A 162 18.46 -11.00 14.60
CA GLU A 162 18.74 -9.71 15.25
C GLU A 162 18.22 -8.48 14.49
N HIS A 163 18.22 -8.51 13.14
CA HIS A 163 17.71 -7.40 12.33
C HIS A 163 16.23 -7.16 12.61
N TRP A 164 15.47 -8.24 12.83
CA TRP A 164 14.04 -8.18 13.11
C TRP A 164 13.73 -7.67 14.52
N ASP A 165 14.52 -8.07 15.50
CA ASP A 165 14.37 -7.56 16.87
C ASP A 165 14.68 -6.05 16.95
N ILE A 166 15.69 -5.58 16.21
CA ILE A 166 16.00 -4.15 16.11
C ILE A 166 14.93 -3.42 15.30
N PHE A 167 14.53 -3.96 14.14
CA PHE A 167 13.52 -3.32 13.29
C PHE A 167 12.16 -3.23 13.97
N HIS A 168 11.76 -4.23 14.76
CA HIS A 168 10.55 -4.17 15.56
C HIS A 168 10.56 -2.96 16.50
N ARG A 169 11.69 -2.67 17.17
CA ARG A 169 11.82 -1.46 18.00
C ARG A 169 11.69 -0.17 17.19
N PHE A 170 12.37 -0.10 16.04
CA PHE A 170 12.24 1.05 15.14
C PHE A 170 10.78 1.28 14.70
N TYR A 171 10.08 0.20 14.36
CA TYR A 171 8.69 0.22 13.95
C TYR A 171 7.77 0.69 15.09
N THR A 172 7.90 0.12 16.29
CA THR A 172 7.08 0.50 17.45
C THR A 172 7.30 1.96 17.84
N ASP A 173 8.56 2.41 17.92
CA ASP A 173 8.89 3.78 18.29
C ASP A 173 8.30 4.80 17.29
N THR A 174 8.27 4.45 16.01
CA THR A 174 7.68 5.29 14.96
C THR A 174 6.15 5.33 15.07
N TYR A 175 5.54 4.20 15.46
CA TYR A 175 4.11 4.07 15.62
C TYR A 175 3.60 4.83 16.85
N ASP A 176 4.28 4.67 17.99
CA ASP A 176 3.95 5.34 19.25
C ASP A 176 3.94 6.87 19.09
N ARG A 177 4.89 7.41 18.30
CA ARG A 177 5.00 8.85 18.06
C ARG A 177 3.91 9.43 17.14
N LYS A 178 3.25 8.62 16.31
CA LYS A 178 2.41 9.12 15.21
C LYS A 178 0.98 8.58 15.19
N TRP A 179 0.77 7.32 15.54
CA TRP A 179 -0.46 6.58 15.19
C TRP A 179 -0.99 5.66 16.30
N GLY A 180 -0.35 5.66 17.48
CA GLY A 180 -0.79 4.89 18.64
C GLY A 180 -0.35 3.43 18.58
N TYR A 181 -1.25 2.52 18.20
CA TYR A 181 -1.06 1.08 18.44
C TYR A 181 -0.35 0.32 17.29
N PRO A 182 0.87 -0.23 17.51
CA PRO A 182 1.56 -1.05 16.53
C PRO A 182 0.85 -2.41 16.34
N TYR A 183 0.28 -2.65 15.17
CA TYR A 183 -0.46 -3.88 14.87
C TYR A 183 0.43 -5.05 14.39
N LEU A 184 1.69 -4.82 13.99
CA LEU A 184 2.62 -5.89 13.64
C LEU A 184 3.40 -6.34 14.87
N THR A 185 3.22 -7.60 15.26
CA THR A 185 3.85 -8.14 16.46
C THR A 185 5.28 -8.63 16.18
N ARG A 186 6.07 -8.80 17.23
CA ARG A 186 7.36 -9.51 17.14
C ARG A 186 7.21 -10.90 16.49
N GLY A 187 6.11 -11.59 16.78
CA GLY A 187 5.78 -12.89 16.18
C GLY A 187 5.59 -12.83 14.65
N PHE A 188 5.04 -11.73 14.14
CA PHE A 188 4.96 -11.49 12.69
C PHE A 188 6.35 -11.44 12.05
N PHE A 189 7.27 -10.64 12.61
CA PHE A 189 8.63 -10.51 12.04
C PHE A 189 9.44 -11.82 12.13
N ARG A 190 9.25 -12.61 13.20
CA ARG A 190 9.82 -13.95 13.29
C ARG A 190 9.29 -14.87 12.18
N LEU A 191 7.97 -14.95 12.00
CA LEU A 191 7.36 -15.77 10.95
C LEU A 191 7.76 -15.31 9.54
N LEU A 192 7.95 -13.99 9.37
CA LEU A 192 8.42 -13.41 8.13
C LEU A 192 9.83 -13.90 7.78
N HIS A 193 10.73 -13.93 8.77
CA HIS A 193 12.09 -14.46 8.64
C HIS A 193 12.11 -15.95 8.31
N GLU A 194 11.29 -16.75 9.00
CA GLU A 194 11.26 -18.21 8.84
C GLU A 194 10.68 -18.66 7.50
N ARG A 195 9.66 -17.96 7.00
CA ARG A 195 8.82 -18.46 5.90
C ARG A 195 9.09 -17.81 4.56
N MET A 196 9.62 -16.60 4.53
CA MET A 196 9.75 -15.84 3.28
C MET A 196 10.92 -14.83 3.27
N PRO A 197 12.13 -15.19 3.75
CA PRO A 197 13.25 -14.25 3.78
C PRO A 197 13.66 -13.78 2.37
N ASP A 198 13.48 -14.62 1.35
CA ASP A 198 13.77 -14.28 -0.06
C ASP A 198 12.71 -13.38 -0.71
N LYS A 199 11.59 -13.14 -0.03
CA LYS A 199 10.52 -12.23 -0.48
C LYS A 199 10.56 -10.90 0.27
N VAL A 200 11.65 -10.63 0.98
CA VAL A 200 11.86 -9.43 1.77
C VAL A 200 13.07 -8.68 1.25
N ALA A 201 12.96 -7.36 1.19
CA ALA A 201 14.10 -6.46 1.14
C ALA A 201 14.00 -5.48 2.32
N LEU A 202 14.91 -5.61 3.28
CA LEU A 202 15.06 -4.68 4.38
C LEU A 202 16.16 -3.68 4.03
N ILE A 203 15.80 -2.45 3.69
CA ILE A 203 16.78 -1.38 3.53
C ILE A 203 17.27 -1.01 4.93
N TRP A 204 18.55 -1.22 5.18
CA TRP A 204 19.17 -1.16 6.50
C TRP A 204 20.20 -0.04 6.53
N ALA A 205 20.07 0.87 7.50
CA ALA A 205 20.97 2.00 7.66
C ALA A 205 21.76 1.89 8.97
N THR A 206 23.08 2.13 8.89
CA THR A 206 23.98 2.14 10.05
C THR A 206 24.83 3.40 10.11
N ALA A 207 25.20 3.83 11.31
CA ALA A 207 26.15 4.90 11.57
C ALA A 207 27.31 4.33 12.40
N GLY A 208 28.52 4.28 11.84
CA GLY A 208 29.66 3.62 12.51
C GLY A 208 29.40 2.16 12.87
N GLY A 209 28.62 1.44 12.05
CA GLY A 209 28.20 0.06 12.30
C GLY A 209 26.99 -0.10 13.23
N ALA A 210 26.58 0.95 13.95
CA ALA A 210 25.39 0.91 14.80
C ALA A 210 24.11 1.10 13.95
N PRO A 211 23.09 0.23 14.07
CA PRO A 211 21.82 0.40 13.37
C PRO A 211 21.09 1.68 13.76
N VAL A 212 20.73 2.50 12.78
CA VAL A 212 20.00 3.76 13.01
C VAL A 212 18.61 3.76 12.41
N ALA A 213 18.36 2.95 11.37
CA ALA A 213 17.05 2.87 10.76
C ALA A 213 16.85 1.66 9.83
N GLY A 214 15.60 1.35 9.49
CA GLY A 214 15.25 0.29 8.55
C GLY A 214 13.94 0.55 7.80
N ALA A 215 13.86 0.12 6.54
CA ALA A 215 12.66 0.14 5.70
C ALA A 215 12.31 -1.26 5.21
N LEU A 216 11.18 -1.80 5.65
CA LEU A 216 10.67 -3.10 5.21
C LEU A 216 9.96 -2.96 3.87
N ASN A 217 10.38 -3.78 2.90
CA ASN A 217 9.73 -3.97 1.62
C ASN A 217 9.47 -5.46 1.35
N PHE A 218 8.40 -5.74 0.62
CA PHE A 218 8.11 -7.06 0.07
C PHE A 218 8.43 -7.13 -1.42
N ILE A 219 9.07 -8.21 -1.84
CA ILE A 219 9.46 -8.45 -3.22
C ILE A 219 8.35 -9.26 -3.92
N GLY A 220 7.64 -8.61 -4.83
CA GLY A 220 6.65 -9.22 -5.70
C GLY A 220 7.24 -9.85 -6.95
N ALA A 221 6.37 -10.27 -7.88
CA ALA A 221 6.79 -10.79 -9.18
C ALA A 221 7.29 -9.66 -10.11
N ASP A 222 6.65 -8.49 -10.07
CA ASP A 222 6.91 -7.35 -10.94
C ASP A 222 7.12 -6.03 -10.19
N ALA A 223 6.93 -6.02 -8.87
CA ALA A 223 6.91 -4.81 -8.05
C ALA A 223 7.62 -4.99 -6.71
N LEU A 224 8.17 -3.89 -6.18
CA LEU A 224 8.61 -3.78 -4.80
C LEU A 224 7.54 -3.03 -3.99
N TYR A 225 7.11 -3.60 -2.87
CA TYR A 225 6.06 -3.02 -2.04
C TYR A 225 6.62 -2.50 -0.71
N GLY A 226 6.72 -1.18 -0.57
CA GLY A 226 7.12 -0.54 0.67
C GLY A 226 6.04 -0.66 1.74
N ARG A 227 6.45 -0.89 3.00
CA ARG A 227 5.52 -1.10 4.12
C ARG A 227 5.80 -0.23 5.32
N ASN A 228 6.76 -0.65 6.14
CA ASN A 228 7.02 -0.07 7.43
C ASN A 228 8.42 0.52 7.43
N TRP A 229 8.54 1.68 8.02
CA TRP A 229 9.80 2.36 8.26
C TRP A 229 9.91 2.63 9.75
N GLY A 230 11.14 2.61 10.25
CA GLY A 230 11.43 3.24 11.52
C GLY A 230 12.89 3.59 11.68
N CYS A 231 13.17 4.45 12.65
CA CYS A 231 14.51 4.88 12.98
C CYS A 231 14.68 5.10 14.49
N ALA A 232 15.91 4.93 14.97
CA ALA A 232 16.32 5.31 16.32
C ALA A 232 16.79 6.78 16.41
N ALA A 233 17.19 7.37 15.29
CA ALA A 233 17.68 8.74 15.23
C ALA A 233 16.97 9.55 14.14
N ASP A 234 16.72 10.83 14.41
CA ASP A 234 16.23 11.77 13.41
C ASP A 234 17.42 12.31 12.60
N ILE A 235 17.68 11.67 11.46
CA ILE A 235 18.76 12.03 10.54
C ILE A 235 18.15 12.63 9.29
N ARG A 236 18.61 13.83 8.94
CA ARG A 236 18.10 14.60 7.82
C ARG A 236 18.12 13.77 6.53
N PHE A 237 16.96 13.69 5.87
CA PHE A 237 16.71 12.94 4.63
C PHE A 237 16.83 11.41 4.70
N LEU A 238 17.15 10.82 5.86
CA LEU A 238 17.32 9.37 5.97
C LEU A 238 16.06 8.61 5.54
N HIS A 239 14.87 9.08 5.93
CA HIS A 239 13.59 8.51 5.48
C HIS A 239 13.45 8.49 3.95
N PHE A 240 13.95 9.52 3.25
CA PHE A 240 13.86 9.55 1.78
C PHE A 240 14.86 8.62 1.13
N GLU A 241 16.08 8.57 1.66
CA GLU A 241 17.11 7.65 1.20
C GLU A 241 16.63 6.21 1.27
N THR A 242 16.10 5.79 2.42
CA THR A 242 15.74 4.40 2.66
C THR A 242 14.39 3.97 2.09
N CYS A 243 13.36 4.81 2.20
CA CYS A 243 12.01 4.44 1.76
C CYS A 243 11.79 4.66 0.26
N TYR A 244 12.57 5.53 -0.38
CA TYR A 244 12.34 5.93 -1.76
C TYR A 244 13.53 5.66 -2.67
N TYR A 245 14.72 6.19 -2.36
CA TYR A 245 15.85 6.12 -3.29
C TYR A 245 16.46 4.73 -3.36
N GLN A 246 16.72 4.12 -2.20
CA GLN A 246 17.21 2.74 -2.10
C GLN A 246 16.18 1.71 -2.57
N ALA A 247 14.89 2.00 -2.40
CA ALA A 247 13.82 1.17 -2.96
C ALA A 247 13.83 1.19 -4.50
N ILE A 248 14.08 2.35 -5.11
CA ILE A 248 14.26 2.49 -6.56
C ILE A 248 15.55 1.80 -7.02
N ASP A 249 16.68 2.01 -6.34
CA ASP A 249 17.94 1.29 -6.63
C ASP A 249 17.73 -0.22 -6.64
N PHE A 250 17.11 -0.74 -5.58
CA PHE A 250 16.81 -2.16 -5.45
C PHE A 250 15.91 -2.65 -6.60
N ALA A 251 14.84 -1.93 -6.91
CA ALA A 251 13.93 -2.28 -7.98
C ALA A 251 14.62 -2.32 -9.35
N ILE A 252 15.47 -1.32 -9.65
CA ILE A 252 16.28 -1.29 -10.88
C ILE A 252 17.22 -2.51 -10.92
N SER A 253 17.96 -2.76 -9.85
CA SER A 253 18.92 -3.88 -9.79
C SER A 253 18.29 -5.26 -9.97
N ARG A 254 17.00 -5.40 -9.66
CA ARG A 254 16.22 -6.64 -9.78
C ARG A 254 15.32 -6.68 -11.02
N GLY A 255 15.36 -5.65 -11.87
CA GLY A 255 14.49 -5.57 -13.05
C GLY A 255 12.99 -5.47 -12.71
N LEU A 256 12.65 -5.00 -11.50
CA LEU A 256 11.26 -4.79 -11.11
C LEU A 256 10.68 -3.59 -11.87
N LYS A 257 9.42 -3.72 -12.28
CA LYS A 257 8.72 -2.74 -13.12
C LYS A 257 8.21 -1.53 -12.34
N ARG A 258 7.99 -1.68 -11.03
CA ARG A 258 7.49 -0.57 -10.19
C ARG A 258 7.86 -0.70 -8.72
N VAL A 259 7.77 0.43 -8.03
CA VAL A 259 7.84 0.52 -6.56
C VAL A 259 6.56 1.19 -6.06
N GLU A 260 5.86 0.52 -5.13
CA GLU A 260 4.66 1.04 -4.48
C GLU A 260 5.03 1.51 -3.07
N ALA A 261 5.14 2.83 -2.87
CA ALA A 261 5.63 3.41 -1.61
C ALA A 261 4.51 3.69 -0.58
N GLY A 262 3.35 3.04 -0.71
CA GLY A 262 2.18 3.21 0.17
C GLY A 262 1.30 4.43 -0.15
N THR A 263 0.30 4.67 0.70
CA THR A 263 -0.88 5.50 0.40
C THR A 263 -0.74 7.01 0.58
N GLN A 264 0.18 7.50 1.43
CA GLN A 264 0.19 8.93 1.81
C GLN A 264 1.50 9.65 1.42
N GLY A 265 1.41 10.96 1.15
CA GLY A 265 2.57 11.85 1.09
C GLY A 265 2.81 12.51 -0.28
N PRO A 266 2.37 13.76 -0.50
CA PRO A 266 2.59 14.49 -1.76
C PRO A 266 4.09 14.73 -2.04
N HIS A 267 4.95 14.65 -1.02
CA HIS A 267 6.41 14.73 -1.17
C HIS A 267 6.99 13.61 -2.04
N LYS A 268 6.26 12.52 -2.27
CA LYS A 268 6.67 11.41 -3.17
C LYS A 268 6.71 11.82 -4.64
N VAL A 269 5.85 12.77 -5.06
CA VAL A 269 5.81 13.27 -6.43
C VAL A 269 7.16 13.83 -6.84
N GLN A 270 7.80 14.60 -5.97
CA GLN A 270 9.10 15.22 -6.25
C GLN A 270 10.25 14.21 -6.40
N ARG A 271 10.00 12.95 -6.06
CA ARG A 271 10.97 11.84 -6.04
C ARG A 271 10.69 10.79 -7.11
N GLY A 272 9.79 11.09 -8.05
CA GLY A 272 9.51 10.24 -9.21
C GLY A 272 8.29 9.33 -9.07
N TYR A 273 7.58 9.35 -7.94
CA TYR A 273 6.37 8.55 -7.74
C TYR A 273 5.14 9.34 -8.18
N LEU A 274 4.40 8.84 -9.17
CA LEU A 274 3.21 9.50 -9.72
C LEU A 274 1.93 8.87 -9.17
N PRO A 275 0.82 9.62 -9.12
CA PRO A 275 -0.44 9.09 -8.62
C PRO A 275 -1.00 8.02 -9.58
N VAL A 276 -1.46 6.91 -9.02
CA VAL A 276 -2.10 5.78 -9.72
C VAL A 276 -3.42 5.47 -9.03
N GLU A 277 -4.48 5.30 -9.81
CA GLU A 277 -5.81 5.01 -9.28
C GLU A 277 -5.82 3.68 -8.51
N THR A 278 -6.58 3.68 -7.42
CA THR A 278 -6.87 2.50 -6.62
C THR A 278 -8.34 2.48 -6.27
N TRP A 279 -8.85 1.30 -5.94
CA TRP A 279 -10.28 1.08 -5.81
C TRP A 279 -10.61 0.41 -4.48
N SER A 280 -11.85 0.59 -4.05
CA SER A 280 -12.52 -0.31 -3.09
C SER A 280 -13.98 -0.46 -3.47
N ALA A 281 -14.61 -1.56 -3.05
CA ALA A 281 -16.02 -1.82 -3.29
C ALA A 281 -16.74 -2.11 -1.98
N HIS A 282 -17.93 -1.54 -1.79
CA HIS A 282 -18.61 -1.49 -0.51
C HIS A 282 -20.06 -1.96 -0.65
N TRP A 283 -20.40 -3.04 0.06
CA TRP A 283 -21.79 -3.40 0.30
C TRP A 283 -22.24 -2.78 1.62
N ILE A 284 -23.38 -2.11 1.61
CA ILE A 284 -24.00 -1.45 2.75
C ILE A 284 -25.46 -1.90 2.82
N ALA A 285 -25.87 -2.45 3.95
CA ALA A 285 -27.19 -3.04 4.14
C ALA A 285 -28.29 -1.98 4.27
N ASP A 286 -28.04 -0.95 5.08
CA ASP A 286 -29.00 0.13 5.32
C ASP A 286 -29.10 1.05 4.11
N ARG A 287 -30.31 1.23 3.59
CA ARG A 287 -30.54 2.01 2.35
C ARG A 287 -30.26 3.49 2.53
N GLY A 288 -30.63 4.08 3.67
CA GLY A 288 -30.43 5.51 3.92
C GLY A 288 -28.94 5.85 4.00
N PHE A 289 -28.20 5.04 4.74
CA PHE A 289 -26.75 5.16 4.85
C PHE A 289 -26.04 4.87 3.52
N ARG A 290 -26.48 3.84 2.78
CA ARG A 290 -25.95 3.54 1.44
C ARG A 290 -26.07 4.74 0.51
N ASN A 291 -27.24 5.37 0.43
CA ASN A 291 -27.47 6.53 -0.43
C ASN A 291 -26.57 7.70 -0.04
N ALA A 292 -26.44 7.98 1.28
CA ALA A 292 -25.57 9.04 1.77
C ALA A 292 -24.08 8.79 1.43
N VAL A 293 -23.63 7.53 1.46
CA VAL A 293 -22.28 7.15 1.05
C VAL A 293 -22.10 7.25 -0.45
N GLU A 294 -23.08 6.83 -1.26
CA GLU A 294 -23.07 6.95 -2.72
C GLU A 294 -22.91 8.42 -3.16
N ASP A 295 -23.74 9.32 -2.64
CA ASP A 295 -23.66 10.78 -2.91
C ASP A 295 -22.31 11.39 -2.48
N PHE A 296 -21.71 10.86 -1.41
CA PHE A 296 -20.37 11.27 -0.98
C PHE A 296 -19.30 10.78 -1.97
N LEU A 297 -19.38 9.52 -2.39
CA LEU A 297 -18.40 8.90 -3.28
C LEU A 297 -18.35 9.54 -4.67
N GLU A 298 -19.49 10.01 -5.19
CA GLU A 298 -19.52 10.76 -6.45
C GLU A 298 -18.70 12.05 -6.36
N ARG A 299 -18.90 12.84 -5.29
CA ARG A 299 -18.16 14.08 -5.04
C ARG A 299 -16.68 13.81 -4.74
N GLU A 300 -16.39 12.80 -3.94
CA GLU A 300 -15.02 12.39 -3.61
C GLU A 300 -14.26 11.98 -4.87
N SER A 301 -14.87 11.19 -5.75
CA SER A 301 -14.28 10.75 -7.01
C SER A 301 -13.86 11.92 -7.91
N ALA A 302 -14.71 12.95 -8.04
CA ALA A 302 -14.39 14.16 -8.78
C ALA A 302 -13.21 14.94 -8.17
N ALA A 303 -13.17 15.06 -6.84
CA ALA A 303 -12.07 15.71 -6.11
C ALA A 303 -10.76 14.95 -6.28
N ILE A 304 -10.78 13.62 -6.15
CA ILE A 304 -9.62 12.74 -6.37
C ILE A 304 -9.05 12.91 -7.77
N LEU A 305 -9.90 12.86 -8.81
CA LEU A 305 -9.47 13.07 -10.19
C LEU A 305 -8.90 14.49 -10.42
N HIS A 306 -9.43 15.50 -9.73
CA HIS A 306 -8.88 16.85 -9.80
C HIS A 306 -7.49 16.92 -9.16
N GLU A 307 -7.31 16.35 -7.97
CA GLU A 307 -6.04 16.31 -7.26
C GLU A 307 -4.96 15.56 -8.07
N MET A 308 -5.30 14.40 -8.62
CA MET A 308 -4.41 13.62 -9.49
C MET A 308 -3.96 14.43 -10.72
N ARG A 309 -4.87 15.18 -11.36
CA ARG A 309 -4.52 16.06 -12.48
C ARG A 309 -3.55 17.17 -12.07
N ILE A 310 -3.75 17.80 -10.90
CA ILE A 310 -2.83 18.82 -10.37
C ILE A 310 -1.45 18.20 -10.12
N MET A 311 -1.38 17.04 -9.47
CA MET A 311 -0.12 16.37 -9.19
C MET A 311 0.63 15.97 -10.46
N SER A 312 -0.08 15.46 -11.47
CA SER A 312 0.51 15.10 -12.76
C SER A 312 1.09 16.30 -13.51
N ARG A 313 0.49 17.49 -13.39
CA ARG A 313 1.07 18.76 -13.93
C ARG A 313 2.38 19.14 -13.23
N HIS A 314 2.57 18.75 -11.97
CA HIS A 314 3.78 18.97 -11.19
C HIS A 314 4.75 17.78 -11.22
N SER A 315 4.60 16.89 -12.23
CA SER A 315 5.50 15.77 -12.48
C SER A 315 6.97 16.20 -12.44
N PRO A 316 7.87 15.45 -11.77
CA PRO A 316 9.29 15.78 -11.71
C PRO A 316 10.03 15.40 -12.99
N TYR A 317 9.39 14.62 -13.86
CA TYR A 317 9.94 14.16 -15.13
C TYR A 317 10.04 15.32 -16.10
N ARG A 318 11.03 15.27 -17.00
CA ARG A 318 11.09 16.23 -18.09
C ARG A 318 9.82 16.12 -18.91
N GLN A 319 9.24 17.26 -19.26
CA GLN A 319 8.28 17.30 -20.35
C GLN A 319 9.10 17.06 -21.61
N THR A 320 8.80 15.98 -22.32
CA THR A 320 9.17 15.89 -23.72
C THR A 320 8.26 16.87 -24.44
N ASP A 321 8.81 17.98 -24.91
CA ASP A 321 8.11 18.79 -25.90
C ASP A 321 7.74 17.84 -27.04
N GLY A 322 6.44 17.74 -27.33
CA GLY A 322 5.92 16.95 -28.44
C GLY A 322 6.36 17.51 -29.78
#